data_AF-A0A0D1LUU2-F1
#
_entry.id   AF-A0A0D1LUU2-F1
#
_cell.length_a   1.000
_cell.length_b   1.000
_cell.length_c   1.000
_cell.angle_alpha   90.00
_cell.angle_beta   90.00
_cell.angle_gamma   90.00
#
_symmetry.space_group_name_H-M   'P 1'
#
loop_
_entity.id
_entity.type
_entity.pdbx_description
1 polymer ?
#
loop_
_entity_poly.entity_id
_entity_poly.type
_entity_poly.pdbx_seq_one_letter_code
_entity_poly.pdbx_strand_id
1 'polypeptide(L)' 'MVLNICMYILRLKNFTDKPSIMEPNKNAALQWFDLNDLPANLISDRQTVLNNLANDSFYDEFGWNL' A
#
# COMPACT_ATOMS: atom_id res chain seq x y z
N MET A 1 8.60 -9.91 21.57
CA MET A 1 7.91 -10.66 20.50
C MET A 1 7.79 -9.72 19.32
N VAL A 2 8.58 -9.92 18.26
CA VAL A 2 8.48 -9.10 17.04
C VAL A 2 7.44 -9.77 16.15
N LEU A 3 6.34 -9.08 15.87
CA LEU A 3 5.34 -9.54 14.90
C LEU A 3 5.89 -9.22 13.51
N ASN A 4 6.43 -10.22 12.83
CA ASN A 4 6.88 -10.09 11.45
C ASN A 4 5.65 -10.16 10.54
N ILE A 5 5.30 -9.04 9.91
CA ILE A 5 4.20 -8.97 8.94
C ILE A 5 4.81 -8.99 7.54
N CYS A 6 4.57 -10.06 6.78
CA CYS A 6 4.85 -10.08 5.35
C CYS A 6 3.65 -9.47 4.61
N MET A 7 3.88 -8.33 3.95
CA MET A 7 2.85 -7.64 3.17
C MET A 7 3.14 -7.79 1.67
N TYR A 8 2.15 -8.25 0.91
CA TYR A 8 2.23 -8.32 -0.54
C TYR A 8 1.51 -7.13 -1.17
N ILE A 9 2.18 -6.48 -2.12
CA ILE A 9 1.60 -5.38 -2.88
C ILE A 9 1.68 -5.70 -4.36
N LEU A 10 0.57 -5.50 -5.05
CA LEU A 10 0.39 -5.89 -6.45
C LEU A 10 0.09 -4.63 -7.27
N ARG A 11 0.86 -4.44 -8.34
CA ARG A 11 0.55 -3.46 -9.38
C ARG A 11 -0.38 -4.09 -10.41
N LEU A 12 -1.64 -3.68 -10.42
CA LEU A 12 -2.62 -4.11 -11.41
C LEU A 12 -2.53 -3.22 -12.66
N LYS A 13 -2.39 -3.84 -13.84
CA LYS A 13 -2.43 -3.11 -15.12
C LYS A 13 -3.84 -2.99 -15.70
N ASN A 14 -4.64 -4.03 -15.53
CA ASN A 14 -5.99 -4.13 -16.06
C ASN A 14 -6.93 -4.51 -14.91
N PHE A 15 -7.82 -3.60 -14.54
CA PHE A 15 -8.89 -3.84 -13.58
C PHE A 15 -10.19 -3.27 -14.16
N THR A 16 -11.22 -4.11 -14.25
CA THR A 16 -12.46 -3.78 -15.00
C THR A 16 -13.68 -3.55 -14.11
N ASP A 17 -13.59 -3.90 -12.83
CA ASP A 17 -14.70 -3.78 -11.89
C ASP A 17 -14.61 -2.52 -11.04
N LYS A 18 -15.45 -2.41 -10.01
CA LYS A 18 -15.40 -1.34 -9.01
C LYS A 18 -14.86 -1.90 -7.69
N PRO A 19 -13.81 -1.30 -7.10
CA PRO A 19 -13.32 -1.78 -5.82
C PRO A 19 -14.34 -1.46 -4.71
N SER A 20 -14.42 -2.33 -3.71
CA SER A 20 -15.39 -2.22 -2.62
C SER A 20 -14.75 -2.56 -1.27
N ILE A 21 -15.35 -2.05 -0.19
CA ILE A 21 -14.91 -2.34 1.17
C ILE A 21 -15.50 -3.70 1.58
N MET A 22 -14.64 -4.71 1.72
CA MET A 22 -15.06 -6.06 2.14
C MET A 22 -15.10 -6.24 3.67
N GLU A 23 -14.48 -5.32 4.42
CA GLU A 23 -14.48 -5.33 5.89
C GLU A 23 -14.94 -3.97 6.44
N PRO A 24 -16.26 -3.65 6.36
CA PRO A 24 -16.79 -2.30 6.65
C PRO A 24 -16.62 -1.86 8.11
N ASN A 25 -16.48 -2.80 9.05
CA ASN A 25 -16.26 -2.50 10.46
C ASN A 25 -14.78 -2.16 10.78
N LYS A 26 -13.86 -2.45 9.85
CA LYS A 26 -12.43 -2.15 10.00
C LYS A 26 -12.00 -0.93 9.18
N ASN A 27 -12.66 -0.67 8.05
CA ASN A 27 -12.28 0.38 7.12
C ASN A 27 -13.46 1.33 6.88
N ALA A 28 -13.25 2.62 7.16
CA ALA A 28 -14.31 3.63 7.09
C ALA A 28 -14.63 4.10 5.66
N ALA A 29 -13.63 4.12 4.77
CA ALA A 29 -13.78 4.67 3.42
C ALA A 29 -12.81 4.04 2.42
N LEU A 30 -13.16 4.13 1.13
CA LEU A 30 -12.32 3.79 0.00
C LEU A 30 -12.29 4.98 -0.96
N GLN A 31 -11.10 5.52 -1.21
CA GLN A 31 -10.90 6.76 -1.95
C GLN A 31 -9.69 6.64 -2.89
N TRP A 32 -9.78 7.32 -4.02
CA TRP A 32 -8.66 7.49 -4.95
C TRP A 32 -7.95 8.80 -4.65
N PHE A 33 -6.62 8.79 -4.75
CA PHE A 33 -5.77 9.97 -4.55
C PHE A 33 -4.82 10.12 -5.75
N ASP A 34 -4.48 11.37 -6.08
CA ASP A 34 -3.38 11.64 -7.00
C ASP A 34 -2.05 11.28 -6.30
N LEU A 35 -1.11 10.70 -7.04
CA LEU A 35 0.20 10.35 -6.48
C LEU A 35 1.00 11.58 -6.05
N ASN A 36 0.72 12.75 -6.64
CA ASN A 36 1.36 14.01 -6.28
C ASN A 36 0.61 14.76 -5.16
N ASP A 37 -0.55 14.27 -4.73
CA ASP A 37 -1.41 14.87 -3.70
C ASP A 37 -1.91 13.80 -2.72
N LEU A 38 -0.96 13.11 -2.11
CA LEU A 38 -1.23 12.09 -1.10
C LEU A 38 -1.36 12.71 0.30
N PRO A 39 -2.19 12.14 1.19
CA PRO A 39 -2.25 12.58 2.58
C PRO A 39 -0.88 12.53 3.26
N ALA A 40 -0.56 13.53 4.08
CA ALA A 40 0.75 13.58 4.75
C ALA A 40 0.97 12.45 5.78
N ASN A 41 -0.11 11.85 6.29
CA ASN A 41 -0.11 10.87 7.38
C ASN A 41 -0.23 9.41 6.90
N LEU A 42 0.41 9.07 5.78
CA LEU A 42 0.49 7.68 5.33
C LEU A 42 1.21 6.80 6.36
N ILE A 43 0.73 5.56 6.50
CA ILE A 43 1.46 4.51 7.22
C ILE A 43 2.82 4.32 6.53
N SER A 44 3.89 4.16 7.31
CA SER A 44 5.28 4.18 6.82
C SER A 44 5.55 3.17 5.69
N ASP A 45 4.94 1.99 5.76
CA ASP A 45 5.09 0.96 4.74
C ASP A 45 4.52 1.37 3.37
N ARG A 46 3.55 2.30 3.32
CA ARG A 46 3.02 2.86 2.07
C ARG A 46 4.03 3.79 1.41
N GLN A 47 4.87 4.48 2.18
CA GLN A 47 5.93 5.34 1.62
C GLN A 47 6.97 4.50 0.90
N THR A 48 7.38 3.38 1.50
CA THR A 48 8.26 2.38 0.88
C THR A 48 7.73 1.92 -0.47
N VAL A 49 6.43 1.66 -0.55
CA VAL A 49 5.75 1.20 -1.78
C VAL A 49 5.74 2.25 -2.86
N LEU A 50 5.48 3.51 -2.51
CA LEU A 50 5.51 4.62 -3.45
C LEU A 50 6.92 4.83 -4.00
N ASN A 51 7.95 4.75 -3.15
CA ASN A 51 9.34 4.80 -3.57
C ASN A 51 9.69 3.64 -4.52
N ASN A 52 9.26 2.42 -4.20
CA ASN A 52 9.48 1.27 -5.07
C ASN A 52 8.76 1.42 -6.41
N LEU A 53 7.52 1.92 -6.41
CA LEU A 53 6.77 2.21 -7.62
C LEU A 53 7.50 3.25 -8.50
N ALA A 54 8.03 4.31 -7.89
CA ALA A 54 8.77 5.36 -8.60
C ALA A 54 10.10 4.86 -9.20
N ASN A 55 10.70 3.84 -8.62
CA ASN A 55 11.96 3.23 -9.07
C ASN A 55 11.76 1.92 -9.88
N ASP A 56 10.52 1.56 -10.21
CA ASP A 56 10.15 0.28 -10.86
C ASP A 56 10.71 -0.96 -10.15
N SER A 57 10.77 -0.91 -8.81
CA SER A 57 11.15 -2.04 -7.94
C SER A 57 9.91 -2.82 -7.50
N PHE A 58 9.96 -4.15 -7.60
CA PHE A 58 8.82 -5.05 -7.33
C PHE A 58 8.99 -5.93 -6.10
N TYR A 59 10.17 -5.88 -5.47
CA TYR A 59 10.51 -6.69 -4.32
C TYR A 59 11.17 -5.81 -3.27
N ASP A 60 10.70 -5.92 -2.03
CA ASP A 60 11.26 -5.21 -0.91
C ASP A 60 11.01 -5.97 0.40
N GLU A 61 11.99 -5.92 1.29
CA GLU A 61 11.97 -6.52 2.61
C GLU A 61 11.88 -5.40 3.65
N PHE A 62 10.68 -4.85 3.83
CA PHE A 62 10.43 -3.81 4.82
C PHE A 62 10.34 -4.40 6.24
N GLY A 63 11.09 -3.84 7.18
CA GLY A 63 11.01 -4.19 8.61
C GLY A 63 11.92 -5.34 9.08
N TRP A 64 12.83 -5.82 8.22
CA TRP A 64 13.78 -6.90 8.55
C TRP A 64 15.15 -6.39 9.07
N ASN A 65 15.38 -5.08 9.04
CA ASN A 65 16.58 -4.47 9.61
C ASN A 65 16.36 -4.16 11.09
N LEU A 66 17.06 -4.91 11.94
CA LEU A 66 17.17 -4.75 13.40
C LEU A 66 18.01 -3.53 13.78
#